data_AF-A0A197JR95-F1
#
_entry.id   AF-A0A197JR95-F1
#
_cell.length_a   1.000
_cell.length_b   1.000
_cell.length_c   1.000
_cell.angle_alpha   90.00
_cell.angle_beta   90.00
_cell.angle_gamma   90.00
#
_symmetry.space_group_name_H-M   'P 1'
#
loop_
_entity.id
_entity.type
_entity.pdbx_description
1 polymer ?
#
loop_
_entity_poly.entity_id
_entity_poly.type
_entity_poly.pdbx_seq_one_letter_code
_entity_poly.pdbx_strand_id
1 'polypeptide(L)'
;MSYRYSHYHPICPMQPIQHPEHLFRVIRAYDVVPEDGFECGDQAAGLTFEQLIQKGFNNKVKSQFISTTKSASTAISWTIKVKCAFAIMSCRALNQDIRVYDLSGDCSRILTPWANEISTRHQEVLLTPYINEKAIVGIVQYSSRESRPAMYSSVTAILLQSLVADYMEVLWRIMNRQSDTGSSE
;
A
#
# COMPACT_ATOMS: atom_id res chain seq x y z
N MET A 1 -38.83 23.46 11.66
CA MET A 1 -37.93 22.32 11.37
C MET A 1 -37.32 22.52 10.00
N SER A 2 -36.01 22.79 9.92
CA SER A 2 -35.30 22.84 8.65
C SER A 2 -33.90 22.29 8.89
N TYR A 3 -33.66 21.07 8.43
CA TYR A 3 -32.38 20.39 8.55
C TYR A 3 -31.40 21.02 7.56
N ARG A 4 -30.38 21.72 8.07
CA ARG A 4 -29.20 22.05 7.28
C ARG A 4 -28.36 20.78 7.15
N TYR A 5 -28.34 20.20 5.94
CA TYR A 5 -27.31 19.26 5.53
C TYR A 5 -25.98 20.02 5.48
N SER A 6 -25.21 19.92 6.56
CA SER A 6 -23.81 20.31 6.56
C SER A 6 -23.01 19.13 6.03
N HIS A 7 -22.66 19.17 4.74
CA HIS A 7 -21.65 18.30 4.16
C HIS A 7 -20.29 18.65 4.73
N TYR A 8 -19.98 18.09 5.90
CA TYR A 8 -18.61 17.96 6.39
C TYR A 8 -18.38 16.46 6.60
N HIS A 9 -17.75 15.81 5.62
CA HIS A 9 -17.10 14.54 5.88
C HIS A 9 -15.88 14.85 6.75
N PRO A 10 -15.83 14.43 8.03
CA PRO A 10 -14.62 14.55 8.80
C PRO A 10 -13.57 13.64 8.15
N ILE A 11 -12.57 14.28 7.58
CA ILE A 11 -11.46 13.66 6.89
C ILE A 11 -10.76 12.76 7.91
N CYS A 12 -10.71 11.44 7.66
CA CYS A 12 -9.82 10.53 8.36
C CYS A 12 -8.42 11.19 8.40
N PRO A 13 -7.74 11.30 9.55
CA PRO A 13 -6.53 12.11 9.64
C PRO A 13 -5.56 11.71 8.52
N MET A 14 -5.36 12.61 7.55
CA MET A 14 -4.32 12.47 6.53
C MET A 14 -3.00 12.61 7.28
N GLN A 15 -2.47 11.51 7.79
CA GLN A 15 -1.14 11.52 8.37
C GLN A 15 -0.13 11.36 7.23
N PRO A 16 0.77 12.34 7.03
CA PRO A 16 1.93 12.10 6.18
C PRO A 16 2.72 10.95 6.80
N ILE A 17 2.97 9.91 5.99
CA ILE A 17 3.74 8.74 6.40
C ILE A 17 5.15 9.22 6.78
N GLN A 18 5.51 9.15 8.07
CA GLN A 18 6.74 9.74 8.61
C GLN A 18 8.00 8.87 8.40
N HIS A 19 7.85 7.61 7.98
CA HIS A 19 8.93 6.64 7.79
C HIS A 19 8.74 5.80 6.51
N PRO A 20 9.75 5.11 5.97
CA PRO A 20 9.51 4.13 4.91
C PRO A 20 8.52 3.06 5.39
N GLU A 21 7.26 3.20 5.00
CA GLU A 21 6.24 2.18 5.21
C GLU A 21 6.10 1.36 3.94
N HIS A 22 6.33 0.05 4.08
CA HIS A 22 6.00 -0.91 3.03
C HIS A 22 4.56 -1.37 3.23
N LEU A 23 3.77 -1.26 2.16
CA LEU A 23 2.41 -1.79 2.08
C LEU A 23 2.40 -3.03 1.21
N PHE A 24 1.46 -3.92 1.49
CA PHE A 24 1.32 -5.20 0.81
C PHE A 24 -0.05 -5.30 0.16
N ARG A 25 -0.11 -5.80 -1.08
CA ARG A 25 -1.37 -6.02 -1.81
C ARG A 25 -1.36 -7.38 -2.49
N VAL A 26 -2.43 -8.14 -2.31
CA VAL A 26 -2.63 -9.41 -3.02
C VAL A 26 -3.10 -9.11 -4.44
N ILE A 27 -2.40 -9.68 -5.42
CA ILE A 27 -2.64 -9.50 -6.87
C ILE A 27 -2.69 -10.88 -7.53
N ARG A 28 -3.34 -11.07 -8.67
CA ARG A 28 -3.27 -12.38 -9.32
C ARG A 28 -1.90 -12.56 -9.95
N ALA A 29 -1.40 -13.80 -9.94
CA ALA A 29 -0.08 -14.11 -10.49
C ALA A 29 0.09 -13.78 -11.98
N TYR A 30 -1.01 -13.68 -12.74
CA TYR A 30 -1.03 -13.28 -14.15
C TYR A 30 -1.38 -11.81 -14.37
N ASP A 31 -1.73 -11.07 -13.31
CA ASP A 31 -1.68 -9.62 -13.39
C ASP A 31 -0.18 -9.31 -13.39
N VAL A 32 0.41 -9.32 -14.58
CA VAL A 32 1.66 -8.61 -14.84
C VAL A 32 1.48 -7.28 -14.15
N VAL A 33 2.31 -6.95 -13.16
CA VAL A 33 2.35 -5.57 -12.67
C VAL A 33 2.52 -4.73 -13.92
N PRO A 34 1.50 -3.93 -14.29
CA PRO A 34 1.58 -3.16 -15.52
C PRO A 34 2.90 -2.40 -15.50
N GLU A 35 3.55 -2.26 -16.65
CA GLU A 35 4.75 -1.41 -16.77
C GLU A 35 4.49 -0.02 -16.19
N ASP A 36 3.21 0.38 -16.22
CA ASP A 36 2.67 1.59 -15.63
C ASP A 36 2.05 1.39 -14.23
N GLY A 37 2.46 0.46 -13.36
CA GLY A 37 1.96 0.38 -11.97
C GLY A 37 0.49 -0.07 -11.79
N PHE A 38 -0.18 0.33 -10.69
CA PHE A 38 -1.57 -0.09 -10.36
C PHE A 38 -2.57 1.06 -10.39
N GLU A 39 -3.57 0.95 -11.24
CA GLU A 39 -4.75 1.82 -11.20
C GLU A 39 -5.84 1.23 -10.28
N CYS A 40 -6.67 2.12 -9.70
CA CYS A 40 -7.89 1.68 -9.04
C CYS A 40 -8.89 1.10 -10.07
N GLY A 41 -9.74 0.17 -9.63
CA GLY A 41 -10.57 -0.61 -10.56
C GLY A 41 -11.67 0.18 -11.26
N ASP A 42 -12.07 1.32 -10.70
CA ASP A 42 -13.01 2.27 -11.30
C ASP A 42 -12.97 3.62 -10.54
N GLN A 43 -12.37 4.66 -11.14
CA GLN A 43 -12.29 6.00 -10.51
C GLN A 43 -13.67 6.64 -10.30
N ALA A 44 -14.68 6.26 -11.10
CA ALA A 44 -16.04 6.80 -11.00
C ALA A 44 -16.90 6.01 -10.00
N ALA A 45 -16.41 4.87 -9.48
CA ALA A 45 -17.13 4.10 -8.48
C ALA A 45 -17.28 4.89 -7.18
N GLY A 46 -18.52 5.12 -6.75
CA GLY A 46 -18.86 5.81 -5.51
C GLY A 46 -18.93 4.90 -4.28
N LEU A 47 -18.08 3.87 -4.20
CA LEU A 47 -18.14 2.94 -3.07
C LEU A 47 -17.69 3.63 -1.77
N THR A 48 -18.42 3.38 -0.69
CA THR A 48 -18.00 3.82 0.64
C THR A 48 -16.86 2.93 1.17
N PHE A 49 -16.12 3.39 2.18
CA PHE A 49 -15.10 2.58 2.83
C PHE A 49 -15.67 1.24 3.33
N GLU A 50 -16.86 1.25 3.93
CA GLU A 50 -17.48 0.02 4.44
C GLU A 50 -17.82 -0.98 3.34
N GLN A 51 -18.35 -0.47 2.22
CA GLN A 51 -18.65 -1.31 1.06
C GLN A 51 -17.38 -1.92 0.47
N LEU A 52 -16.27 -1.20 0.49
CA LEU A 52 -14.96 -1.72 0.09
C LEU A 52 -14.44 -2.78 1.07
N ILE A 53 -14.46 -2.49 2.38
CA ILE A 53 -14.01 -3.40 3.45
C ILE A 53 -14.74 -4.74 3.37
N GLN A 54 -16.05 -4.73 3.09
CA GLN A 54 -16.85 -5.94 2.89
C GLN A 54 -16.35 -6.83 1.73
N LYS A 55 -15.66 -6.25 0.74
CA LYS A 55 -15.11 -7.00 -0.39
C LYS A 55 -13.69 -7.52 -0.13
N GLY A 56 -13.00 -6.98 0.88
CA GLY A 56 -11.65 -7.35 1.29
C GLY A 56 -10.53 -6.92 0.32
N PHE A 57 -9.29 -7.33 0.64
CA PHE A 57 -8.06 -7.04 -0.13
C PHE A 57 -8.01 -7.82 -1.45
N ASN A 58 -8.92 -7.50 -2.39
CA ASN A 58 -9.02 -8.23 -3.65
C ASN A 58 -8.91 -7.28 -4.85
N ASN A 59 -8.19 -7.73 -5.88
CA ASN A 59 -8.06 -7.03 -7.15
C ASN A 59 -9.38 -6.94 -7.96
N LYS A 60 -10.40 -7.72 -7.61
CA LYS A 60 -11.69 -7.77 -8.34
C LYS A 60 -12.64 -6.63 -8.02
N VAL A 61 -12.36 -5.83 -6.99
CA VAL A 61 -13.28 -4.80 -6.55
C VAL A 61 -13.13 -3.58 -7.45
N LYS A 62 -14.19 -3.26 -8.20
CA LYS A 62 -14.30 -2.00 -8.91
C LYS A 62 -14.59 -0.90 -7.89
N SER A 63 -13.54 -0.22 -7.45
CA SER A 63 -13.61 0.92 -6.55
C SER A 63 -12.61 1.98 -6.98
N GLN A 64 -12.80 3.18 -6.46
CA GLN A 64 -11.88 4.30 -6.56
C GLN A 64 -10.64 4.14 -5.67
N PHE A 65 -10.51 3.01 -4.96
CA PHE A 65 -9.48 2.76 -3.95
C PHE A 65 -8.69 1.49 -4.24
N ILE A 66 -7.40 1.54 -3.92
CA ILE A 66 -6.49 0.41 -3.96
C ILE A 66 -6.27 -0.04 -2.50
N SER A 67 -6.89 -1.15 -2.13
CA SER A 67 -6.78 -1.73 -0.79
C SER A 67 -5.44 -2.44 -0.59
N THR A 68 -4.75 -2.10 0.50
CA THR A 68 -3.43 -2.62 0.89
C THR A 68 -3.38 -2.85 2.41
N THR A 69 -2.36 -3.54 2.91
CA THR A 69 -2.16 -3.79 4.35
C THR A 69 -0.74 -3.44 4.78
N LYS A 70 -0.55 -2.94 6.02
CA LYS A 70 0.79 -2.81 6.65
C LYS A 70 1.36 -4.15 7.11
N SER A 71 0.54 -5.21 7.16
CA SER A 71 0.92 -6.51 7.70
C SER A 71 1.30 -7.49 6.59
N ALA A 72 2.60 -7.75 6.44
CA ALA A 72 3.11 -8.83 5.58
C ALA A 72 2.47 -10.18 5.93
N SER A 73 2.21 -10.41 7.23
CA SER A 73 1.58 -11.64 7.70
C SER A 73 0.14 -11.82 7.20
N THR A 74 -0.62 -10.72 7.14
CA THR A 74 -1.97 -10.69 6.58
C THR A 74 -1.89 -10.98 5.08
N ALA A 75 -1.04 -10.27 4.35
CA ALA A 75 -0.88 -10.46 2.91
C ALA A 75 -0.47 -11.89 2.54
N ILE A 76 0.54 -12.48 3.21
CA ILE A 76 0.98 -13.86 2.96
C ILE A 76 -0.15 -14.86 3.24
N SER A 77 -0.87 -14.70 4.36
CA SER A 77 -1.99 -15.58 4.71
C SER A 77 -3.07 -15.58 3.63
N TRP A 78 -3.42 -14.40 3.12
CA TRP A 78 -4.39 -14.25 2.04
C TRP A 78 -3.87 -14.83 0.73
N THR A 79 -2.62 -14.54 0.38
CA THR A 79 -1.95 -15.04 -0.83
C THR A 79 -2.00 -16.57 -0.90
N ILE A 80 -1.69 -17.25 0.20
CA ILE A 80 -1.78 -18.72 0.31
C ILE A 80 -3.23 -19.18 0.17
N LYS A 81 -4.18 -18.53 0.86
CA LYS A 81 -5.61 -18.90 0.83
C LYS A 81 -6.21 -18.80 -0.57
N VAL A 82 -5.88 -17.74 -1.31
CA VAL A 82 -6.43 -17.48 -2.65
C VAL A 82 -5.52 -17.96 -3.78
N LYS A 83 -4.36 -18.55 -3.47
CA LYS A 83 -3.36 -19.05 -4.43
C LYS A 83 -2.98 -18.00 -5.49
N CYS A 84 -2.67 -16.79 -5.04
CA CYS A 84 -2.39 -15.61 -5.87
C CYS A 84 -0.96 -15.09 -5.62
N ALA A 85 -0.50 -14.02 -6.24
CA ALA A 85 0.75 -13.35 -5.86
C ALA A 85 0.48 -12.19 -4.89
N PHE A 86 1.52 -11.55 -4.36
CA PHE A 86 1.38 -10.24 -3.74
C PHE A 86 2.50 -9.29 -4.14
N ALA A 87 2.16 -8.02 -4.25
CA ALA A 87 3.07 -6.91 -4.47
C ALA A 87 3.45 -6.25 -3.14
N ILE A 88 4.70 -5.83 -3.04
CA ILE A 88 5.28 -5.02 -1.98
C ILE A 88 5.49 -3.62 -2.55
N MET A 89 4.89 -2.62 -1.91
CA MET A 89 4.91 -1.23 -2.35
C MET A 89 5.58 -0.38 -1.27
N SER A 90 6.53 0.47 -1.64
CA SER A 90 7.13 1.46 -0.75
C SER A 90 6.33 2.75 -0.82
N CYS A 91 5.80 3.22 0.31
CA CYS A 91 5.13 4.52 0.36
C CYS A 91 6.10 5.69 0.32
N ARG A 92 7.39 5.47 0.63
CA ARG A 92 8.41 6.53 0.68
C ARG A 92 9.03 6.82 -0.68
N ALA A 93 9.04 5.85 -1.59
CA ALA A 93 9.51 6.06 -2.96
C ALA A 93 8.58 6.99 -3.79
N LEU A 94 7.50 7.52 -3.18
CA LEU A 94 6.38 8.16 -3.85
C LEU A 94 6.29 9.64 -3.50
N ASN A 95 7.09 10.45 -4.18
CA ASN A 95 6.67 11.82 -4.51
C ASN A 95 5.53 11.75 -5.56
N GLN A 96 4.43 11.09 -5.23
CA GLN A 96 3.29 10.89 -6.12
C GLN A 96 2.08 11.61 -5.56
N ASP A 97 1.25 12.11 -6.47
CA ASP A 97 -0.04 12.70 -6.12
C ASP A 97 -1.04 11.57 -5.80
N ILE A 98 -0.83 10.95 -4.65
CA ILE A 98 -1.69 9.89 -4.11
C ILE A 98 -2.30 10.34 -2.79
N ARG A 99 -3.55 9.97 -2.58
CA ARG A 99 -4.22 10.10 -1.29
C ARG A 99 -4.12 8.79 -0.54
N VAL A 100 -3.75 8.89 0.73
CA VAL A 100 -3.60 7.76 1.64
C VAL A 100 -4.67 7.86 2.72
N TYR A 101 -5.44 6.79 2.89
CA TYR A 101 -6.38 6.63 3.99
C TYR A 101 -5.91 5.46 4.86
N ASP A 102 -5.27 5.81 5.98
CA ASP A 102 -4.82 4.83 6.95
C ASP A 102 -5.98 4.40 7.86
N LEU A 103 -6.46 3.18 7.68
CA LEU A 103 -7.54 2.56 8.47
C LEU A 103 -7.00 1.55 9.49
N SER A 104 -5.69 1.55 9.74
CA SER A 104 -5.05 0.64 10.69
C SER A 104 -5.22 1.06 12.15
N GLY A 105 -5.63 2.31 12.39
CA GLY A 105 -5.96 2.86 13.70
C GLY A 105 -7.47 2.98 13.96
N ASP A 106 -7.85 3.59 15.08
CA ASP A 106 -9.26 3.77 15.44
C ASP A 106 -9.98 4.75 14.50
N CYS A 107 -10.84 4.19 13.66
CA CYS A 107 -11.69 4.86 12.68
C CYS A 107 -13.17 4.85 13.10
N SER A 108 -13.49 4.67 14.39
CA SER A 108 -14.87 4.60 14.91
C SER A 108 -15.76 5.81 14.60
N ARG A 109 -15.16 6.95 14.22
CA ARG A 109 -15.89 8.16 13.79
C ARG A 109 -16.43 8.10 12.36
N ILE A 110 -15.89 7.20 11.54
CA ILE A 110 -16.18 7.11 10.10
C ILE A 110 -16.62 5.70 9.67
N LEU A 111 -16.29 4.68 10.45
CA LEU A 111 -16.64 3.29 10.21
C LEU A 111 -17.57 2.78 11.31
N THR A 112 -18.51 1.92 10.93
CA THR A 112 -19.25 1.06 11.87
C THR A 112 -18.28 0.25 12.74
N PRO A 113 -18.68 -0.16 13.96
CA PRO A 113 -17.82 -0.91 14.87
C PRO A 113 -17.19 -2.16 14.22
N TRP A 114 -17.99 -2.90 13.44
CA TRP A 114 -17.51 -4.06 12.68
C TRP A 114 -16.45 -3.69 11.63
N ALA A 115 -16.70 -2.66 10.81
CA ALA A 115 -15.77 -2.26 9.76
C ALA A 115 -14.46 -1.71 10.35
N ASN A 116 -14.54 -0.98 11.46
CA ASN A 116 -13.38 -0.50 12.21
C ASN A 116 -12.53 -1.66 12.75
N GLU A 117 -13.17 -2.66 13.35
CA GLU A 117 -12.51 -3.85 13.88
C GLU A 117 -11.78 -4.63 12.78
N ILE A 118 -12.44 -4.84 11.63
CA ILE A 118 -11.85 -5.56 10.49
C ILE A 118 -10.65 -4.79 9.91
N SER A 119 -10.82 -3.48 9.66
CA SER A 119 -9.76 -2.64 9.08
C SER A 119 -8.54 -2.57 10.00
N THR A 120 -8.77 -2.36 11.30
CA THR A 120 -7.71 -2.33 12.33
C THR A 120 -6.99 -3.68 12.40
N ARG A 121 -7.74 -4.80 12.49
CA ARG A 121 -7.17 -6.15 12.54
C ARG A 121 -6.29 -6.44 11.33
N HIS A 122 -6.69 -5.97 10.16
CA HIS A 122 -5.95 -6.18 8.93
C HIS A 122 -4.94 -5.07 8.63
N GLN A 123 -4.83 -4.06 9.48
CA GLN A 123 -3.97 -2.90 9.27
C GLN A 123 -4.15 -2.32 7.86
N GLU A 124 -5.41 -2.10 7.48
CA GLU A 124 -5.80 -1.69 6.14
C GLU A 124 -5.36 -0.25 5.85
N VAL A 125 -4.82 -0.04 4.66
CA VAL A 125 -4.50 1.28 4.11
C VAL A 125 -5.05 1.34 2.68
N LEU A 126 -5.80 2.39 2.38
CA LEU A 126 -6.37 2.62 1.05
C LEU A 126 -5.60 3.71 0.32
N LEU A 127 -5.27 3.46 -0.94
CA LEU A 127 -4.56 4.38 -1.82
C LEU A 127 -5.43 4.78 -3.02
N THR A 128 -5.29 6.00 -3.53
CA THR A 128 -6.02 6.47 -4.73
C THR A 128 -5.29 7.65 -5.37
N PRO A 129 -5.39 7.88 -6.70
CA PRO A 129 -6.07 7.02 -7.69
C PRO A 129 -5.23 5.84 -8.17
N TYR A 130 -3.94 5.86 -7.89
CA TYR A 130 -2.95 5.08 -8.63
C TYR A 130 -1.69 4.83 -7.79
N ILE A 131 -0.92 3.80 -8.13
CA ILE A 131 0.40 3.48 -7.57
C ILE A 131 1.37 3.31 -8.73
N ASN A 132 2.42 4.13 -8.83
CA ASN A 132 3.37 4.02 -9.94
C ASN A 132 4.24 2.77 -9.87
N GLU A 133 4.81 2.32 -11.00
CA GLU A 133 5.72 1.17 -10.97
C GLU A 133 6.96 1.40 -10.11
N LYS A 134 7.45 2.65 -10.02
CA LYS A 134 8.59 3.01 -9.15
C LYS A 134 8.29 2.85 -7.66
N ALA A 135 7.01 2.72 -7.30
CA ALA A 135 6.59 2.37 -5.95
C ALA A 135 6.80 0.91 -5.60
N ILE A 136 6.80 0.06 -6.61
CA ILE A 136 6.69 -1.37 -6.45
C ILE A 136 8.09 -1.88 -6.23
N VAL A 137 8.37 -2.25 -4.99
CA VAL A 137 9.66 -2.76 -4.56
C VAL A 137 9.88 -4.17 -5.10
N GLY A 138 8.82 -4.97 -5.15
CA GLY A 138 8.88 -6.31 -5.70
C GLY A 138 7.56 -7.06 -5.61
N ILE A 139 7.53 -8.21 -6.26
CA ILE A 139 6.37 -9.11 -6.30
C ILE A 139 6.84 -10.48 -5.88
N VAL A 140 6.12 -11.10 -4.95
CA VAL A 140 6.35 -12.49 -4.53
C VAL A 140 5.21 -13.33 -5.08
N GLN A 141 5.55 -14.26 -5.97
CA GLN A 141 4.58 -15.20 -6.53
C GLN A 141 4.27 -16.30 -5.52
N TYR A 142 3.01 -16.74 -5.48
CA TYR A 142 2.69 -17.99 -4.80
C TYR A 142 3.22 -19.17 -5.59
N SER A 143 4.00 -20.01 -4.92
CA SER A 143 4.40 -21.31 -5.40
C SER A 143 3.75 -22.38 -4.54
N SER A 144 3.10 -23.37 -5.17
CA SER A 144 2.51 -24.50 -4.45
C SER A 144 3.54 -25.38 -3.73
N ARG A 145 4.84 -25.20 -4.05
CA ARG A 145 5.96 -25.87 -3.40
C ARG A 145 6.52 -25.09 -2.21
N GLU A 146 6.15 -23.82 -2.07
CA GLU A 146 6.66 -22.95 -1.02
C GLU A 146 5.72 -22.95 0.18
N SER A 147 6.29 -23.33 1.33
CA SER A 147 5.62 -23.21 2.62
C SER A 147 5.55 -21.74 3.05
N ARG A 148 4.66 -21.41 4.00
CA ARG A 148 4.55 -20.05 4.56
C ARG A 148 5.92 -19.44 4.96
N PRO A 149 6.87 -20.18 5.58
CA PRO A 149 8.23 -19.71 5.82
C PRO A 149 9.01 -19.24 4.57
N ALA A 150 8.88 -19.95 3.45
CA ALA A 150 9.58 -19.57 2.21
C ALA A 150 9.08 -18.21 1.69
N MET A 151 7.77 -17.98 1.74
CA MET A 151 7.21 -16.66 1.36
C MET A 151 7.72 -15.53 2.26
N TYR A 152 7.80 -15.75 3.59
CA TYR A 152 8.40 -14.76 4.50
C TYR A 152 9.87 -14.50 4.20
N SER A 153 10.63 -15.53 3.84
CA SER A 153 12.02 -15.38 3.43
C SER A 153 12.14 -14.52 2.17
N SER A 154 11.31 -14.76 1.16
CA SER A 154 11.25 -13.95 -0.07
C SER A 154 10.87 -12.50 0.21
N VAL A 155 9.88 -12.23 1.08
CA VAL A 155 9.56 -10.86 1.52
C VAL A 155 10.77 -10.20 2.15
N THR A 156 11.42 -10.89 3.08
CA THR A 156 12.56 -10.35 3.84
C THR A 156 13.71 -10.02 2.90
N ALA A 157 14.00 -10.89 1.93
CA ALA A 157 15.05 -10.66 0.95
C ALA A 157 14.76 -9.40 0.10
N ILE A 158 13.54 -9.22 -0.39
CA ILE A 158 13.15 -8.04 -1.19
C ILE A 158 13.24 -6.76 -0.35
N LEU A 159 12.72 -6.78 0.89
CA LEU A 159 12.76 -5.61 1.77
C LEU A 159 14.19 -5.21 2.14
N LEU A 160 15.07 -6.18 2.41
CA LEU A 160 16.49 -5.91 2.67
C LEU A 160 17.19 -5.32 1.45
N GLN A 161 16.93 -5.86 0.25
CA GLN A 161 17.48 -5.32 -0.99
C GLN A 161 17.03 -3.87 -1.23
N SER A 162 15.75 -3.58 -1.03
CA SER A 162 15.21 -2.21 -1.12
C SER A 162 15.89 -1.26 -0.15
N LEU A 163 16.04 -1.67 1.12
CA LEU A 163 16.67 -0.84 2.14
C LEU A 163 18.13 -0.53 1.80
N VAL A 164 18.86 -1.52 1.30
CA VAL A 164 20.25 -1.36 0.87
C VAL A 164 20.33 -0.43 -0.34
N ALA A 165 19.44 -0.57 -1.33
CA ALA A 165 19.40 0.30 -2.50
C ALA A 165 19.14 1.77 -2.11
N ASP A 166 18.14 2.01 -1.26
CA ASP A 166 17.81 3.35 -0.74
C ASP A 166 19.00 3.96 0.02
N TYR A 167 19.69 3.16 0.84
CA TYR A 167 20.86 3.61 1.60
C TYR A 167 22.03 3.97 0.69
N MET A 168 22.30 3.17 -0.34
CA MET A 168 23.37 3.42 -1.31
C MET A 168 23.09 4.68 -2.16
N GLU A 169 21.83 4.94 -2.52
CA GLU A 169 21.43 6.16 -3.22
C GLU A 169 21.69 7.41 -2.35
N VAL A 170 21.36 7.35 -1.06
CA VAL A 170 21.64 8.45 -0.12
C VAL A 170 23.14 8.71 0.00
N LEU A 171 23.95 7.66 0.19
CA LEU A 171 25.40 7.78 0.26
C LEU A 171 25.99 8.40 -1.01
N TRP A 172 25.55 7.94 -2.18
CA TRP A 172 25.98 8.48 -3.47
C TRP A 172 25.65 9.97 -3.61
N ARG A 173 24.44 10.39 -3.21
CA ARG A 173 24.04 11.81 -3.22
C ARG A 173 24.91 12.66 -2.29
N ILE A 174 25.27 12.14 -1.11
CA ILE A 174 26.15 12.85 -0.17
C ILE A 174 27.55 13.02 -0.76
N MET A 175 28.12 11.95 -1.33
CA MET A 175 29.46 11.97 -1.94
C MET A 175 29.54 12.95 -3.12
N ASN A 176 28.52 12.99 -3.97
CA ASN A 176 28.53 13.90 -5.13
C ASN A 176 28.27 15.36 -4.76
N ARG A 177 27.46 15.64 -3.73
CA ARG A 177 27.31 17.02 -3.23
C ARG A 177 28.60 17.60 -2.65
N GLN A 178 29.44 16.77 -2.05
CA GLN A 178 30.75 17.21 -1.55
C GLN A 178 31.74 17.52 -2.68
N SER A 179 31.56 16.89 -3.85
CA SER A 179 32.37 17.11 -5.05
C SER A 179 32.08 18.47 -5.70
N ASP A 180 30.82 18.91 -5.68
CA ASP A 180 30.39 20.20 -6.25
C ASP A 180 30.73 21.40 -5.35
N THR A 181 30.93 21.20 -4.05
CA THR A 181 31.32 22.28 -3.11
C THR A 181 32.84 22.49 -2.99
N GLY A 182 33.65 21.63 -3.61
CA GLY A 182 35.12 21.69 -3.55
C GLY A 182 35.80 22.40 -4.72
N SER A 183 35.03 23.06 -5.59
CA SER A 183 35.52 23.75 -6.81
C SER A 183 35.21 25.26 -6.79
N SER A 184 35.29 25.88 -5.62
CA SER A 184 35.37 27.33 -5.47
C SER A 184 36.54 27.65 -4.55
N GLU A 185 37.69 27.90 -5.21
CA GLU A 185 38.90 28.63 -4.78
C GLU A 185 39.53 28.38 -3.40
#